data_AF-A0A0D3AVT2-F1
#
_entry.id   AF-A0A0D3AVT2-F1
#
_cell.length_a   1.000
_cell.length_b   1.000
_cell.length_c   1.000
_cell.angle_alpha   90.00
_cell.angle_beta   90.00
_cell.angle_gamma   90.00
#
_symmetry.space_group_name_H-M   'P 1'
#
loop_
_entity.id
_entity.type
_entity.pdbx_description
1 polymer ?
#
loop_
_entity_poly.entity_id
_entity_poly.type
_entity_poly.pdbx_seq_one_letter_code
_entity_poly.pdbx_strand_id
1 'polypeptide(L)'
;RPQQRRHTYSHSFDIWETKSLENHSTFETIAMTEELKRGLIHDLDRFIQRKYFYYRVGRPWTRNYLLCGPPGTGKTSLVAAMAKYLNLESS
;
A
#
# COMPACT_ATOMS: atom_id res chain seq x y z
N ARG A 1 -17.58 4.47 15.84
CA ARG A 1 -16.82 3.70 14.83
C ARG A 1 -16.79 4.51 13.55
N PRO A 2 -15.63 4.96 13.04
CA PRO A 2 -15.56 5.42 11.66
C PRO A 2 -14.58 4.59 10.82
N GLN A 3 -15.06 4.13 9.66
CA GLN A 3 -14.31 3.35 8.68
C GLN A 3 -13.17 4.18 8.06
N GLN A 4 -11.95 3.67 8.17
CA GLN A 4 -10.75 4.26 7.61
C GLN A 4 -10.71 4.04 6.08
N ARG A 5 -11.05 5.09 5.31
CA ARG A 5 -11.06 5.08 3.83
C ARG A 5 -9.73 5.61 3.27
N ARG A 6 -9.26 4.98 2.19
CA ARG A 6 -7.95 5.24 1.55
C ARG A 6 -8.00 6.36 0.50
N HIS A 7 -6.84 6.99 0.30
CA HIS A 7 -6.64 8.17 -0.55
C HIS A 7 -6.04 7.80 -1.94
N THR A 8 -6.45 8.47 -3.01
CA THR A 8 -5.89 8.35 -4.39
C THR A 8 -5.67 9.75 -4.97
N TYR A 9 -4.59 9.96 -5.74
CA TYR A 9 -4.01 11.25 -6.10
C TYR A 9 -4.07 11.46 -7.64
N SER A 10 -4.57 12.59 -8.16
CA SER A 10 -4.56 12.89 -9.63
C SER A 10 -4.24 14.37 -9.94
N HIS A 11 -3.36 14.59 -10.92
CA HIS A 11 -2.78 15.90 -11.30
C HIS A 11 -3.66 16.66 -12.31
N SER A 12 -4.81 17.19 -11.87
CA SER A 12 -5.60 18.10 -12.73
C SER A 12 -6.06 19.38 -12.05
N PHE A 13 -6.13 19.41 -10.72
CA PHE A 13 -6.48 20.58 -9.93
C PHE A 13 -5.79 20.37 -8.59
N ASP A 14 -5.17 21.38 -7.98
CA ASP A 14 -4.49 21.32 -6.67
C ASP A 14 -5.45 21.06 -5.50
N ILE A 15 -6.45 20.20 -5.71
CA ILE A 15 -7.53 19.85 -4.80
C ILE A 15 -7.48 18.34 -4.60
N TRP A 16 -7.30 17.94 -3.34
CA TRP A 16 -7.39 16.56 -2.92
C TRP A 16 -8.85 16.10 -2.98
N GLU A 17 -9.22 15.38 -4.03
CA GLU A 17 -10.54 14.75 -4.11
C GLU A 17 -10.49 13.31 -3.60
N THR A 18 -11.37 12.97 -2.65
CA THR A 18 -11.45 11.62 -2.10
C THR A 18 -12.26 10.73 -3.03
N LYS A 19 -11.58 9.87 -3.80
CA LYS A 19 -12.25 8.79 -4.52
C LYS A 19 -12.32 7.53 -3.67
N SER A 20 -13.54 7.06 -3.39
CA SER A 20 -13.75 5.78 -2.71
C SER A 20 -13.16 4.66 -3.56
N LEU A 21 -12.04 4.09 -3.12
CA LEU A 21 -11.48 2.90 -3.76
C LEU A 21 -12.28 1.68 -3.26
N GLU A 22 -13.44 1.44 -3.86
CA GLU A 22 -14.32 0.29 -3.56
C GLU A 22 -13.76 -1.03 -4.12
N ASN A 23 -12.44 -1.22 -4.00
CA ASN A 23 -11.80 -2.45 -4.40
C ASN A 23 -11.73 -3.39 -3.20
N HIS A 24 -12.41 -4.53 -3.31
CA HIS A 24 -12.30 -5.67 -2.40
C HIS A 24 -10.91 -6.34 -2.44
N SER A 25 -9.92 -5.73 -3.09
CA SER A 25 -8.58 -6.28 -3.29
C SER A 25 -7.85 -6.49 -1.96
N THR A 26 -7.66 -7.75 -1.60
CA THR A 26 -6.73 -8.22 -0.57
C THR A 26 -5.53 -8.90 -1.23
N PHE A 27 -4.48 -9.17 -0.46
CA PHE A 27 -3.35 -9.99 -0.94
C PHE A 27 -3.78 -11.38 -1.42
N GLU A 28 -4.90 -11.91 -0.92
CA GLU A 28 -5.48 -13.19 -1.34
C GLU A 28 -6.10 -13.11 -2.75
N THR A 29 -6.75 -11.99 -3.08
CA THR A 29 -7.40 -11.79 -4.40
C THR A 29 -6.42 -11.43 -5.52
N ILE A 30 -5.14 -11.20 -5.21
CA ILE A 30 -4.14 -10.80 -6.21
C ILE A 30 -3.42 -12.02 -6.77
N ALA A 31 -3.50 -12.17 -8.10
CA ALA A 31 -2.73 -13.14 -8.84
C ALA A 31 -1.24 -12.76 -8.87
N MET A 32 -0.45 -13.41 -8.02
CA MET A 32 1.01 -13.38 -8.01
C MET A 32 1.54 -14.69 -7.40
N THR A 33 2.83 -14.98 -7.59
CA THR A 33 3.45 -16.14 -6.94
C THR A 33 3.47 -15.96 -5.43
N GLU A 34 3.33 -17.07 -4.71
CA GLU A 34 3.30 -17.06 -3.24
C GLU A 34 4.63 -16.57 -2.65
N GLU A 35 5.75 -16.84 -3.33
CA GLU A 35 7.07 -16.34 -2.94
C GLU A 35 7.14 -14.81 -3.00
N LEU A 36 6.62 -14.21 -4.08
CA LEU A 36 6.59 -12.76 -4.24
C LEU A 36 5.66 -12.11 -3.22
N LYS A 37 4.49 -12.72 -2.98
CA LYS A 37 3.51 -12.29 -1.98
C LYS A 37 4.11 -12.25 -0.59
N ARG A 38 4.73 -13.36 -0.16
CA ARG A 38 5.40 -13.47 1.14
C ARG A 38 6.54 -12.46 1.29
N GLY A 39 7.35 -12.30 0.25
CA GLY A 39 8.45 -11.32 0.24
C GLY A 39 7.96 -9.88 0.42
N LEU A 40 6.87 -9.51 -0.26
CA LEU A 40 6.27 -8.18 -0.17
C LEU A 40 5.66 -7.92 1.21
N ILE A 41 4.90 -8.87 1.76
CA ILE A 41 4.30 -8.75 3.09
C ILE A 41 5.38 -8.59 4.16
N HIS A 42 6.41 -9.44 4.13
CA HIS A 42 7.51 -9.38 5.09
C HIS A 42 8.30 -8.06 5.00
N ASP A 43 8.46 -7.48 3.81
CA ASP A 43 9.08 -6.17 3.64
C ASP A 43 8.22 -5.04 4.23
N LEU A 44 6.90 -5.11 4.05
CA LEU A 44 5.95 -4.16 4.66
C LEU A 44 5.98 -4.23 6.18
N ASP A 45 5.98 -5.43 6.78
CA ASP A 45 6.07 -5.61 8.23
C ASP A 45 7.37 -5.03 8.78
N ARG A 46 8.49 -5.34 8.11
CA ARG A 46 9.81 -4.79 8.46
C ARG A 46 9.83 -3.27 8.37
N PHE A 47 9.18 -2.69 7.36
CA PHE A 47 9.11 -1.25 7.19
C PHE A 47 8.34 -0.57 8.34
N ILE A 48 7.20 -1.16 8.77
CA ILE A 48 6.41 -0.66 9.90
C ILE A 48 7.22 -0.73 11.21
N GLN A 49 7.82 -1.89 11.50
CA GLN A 49 8.56 -2.12 12.75
C GLN A 49 9.80 -1.22 12.90
N ARG A 50 10.39 -0.77 11.78
CA ARG A 50 11.62 0.03 11.80
C ARG A 50 11.39 1.53 11.95
N LYS A 51 10.16 2.02 12.12
CA LYS A 51 9.86 3.45 12.30
C LYS A 51 10.80 4.14 13.30
N TYR A 52 10.99 3.54 14.47
CA TYR A 52 11.87 4.07 15.52
C TYR A 52 13.36 4.09 15.10
N PHE A 53 13.80 3.08 14.34
CA PHE A 53 15.16 3.04 13.82
C PHE A 53 15.42 4.21 12.87
N TYR A 54 14.51 4.48 11.92
CA TYR A 54 14.61 5.60 10.98
C TYR A 54 14.66 6.95 11.70
N TYR A 55 13.81 7.12 12.72
CA TYR A 55 13.81 8.30 13.59
C TYR A 55 15.16 8.49 14.29
N ARG A 56 15.71 7.43 14.89
CA ARG A 56 16.98 7.47 15.62
C ARG A 56 18.18 7.81 14.73
N VAL A 57 18.20 7.34 13.48
CA VAL A 57 19.30 7.62 12.55
C VAL A 57 19.10 8.91 11.73
N GLY A 58 18.01 9.65 11.96
CA GLY A 58 17.72 10.90 11.25
C GLY A 58 17.41 10.72 9.76
N ARG A 59 16.93 9.53 9.34
CA ARG A 59 16.60 9.24 7.93
C ARG A 59 15.09 9.30 7.70
N PRO A 60 14.63 9.77 6.53
CA PRO A 60 13.20 9.74 6.18
C PRO A 60 12.64 8.31 6.25
N TRP A 61 11.51 8.14 6.94
CA TRP A 61 10.80 6.87 7.02
C TRP A 61 9.92 6.67 5.77
N THR A 62 10.56 6.30 4.66
CA THR A 62 9.92 6.18 3.34
C THR A 62 10.27 4.85 2.68
N ARG A 63 9.29 4.21 2.01
CA ARG A 63 9.48 3.00 1.21
C ARG A 63 8.86 3.17 -0.17
N ASN A 64 9.66 2.95 -1.21
CA ASN A 64 9.24 3.06 -2.62
C ASN A 64 9.18 1.67 -3.26
N TYR A 65 8.13 1.42 -4.04
CA TYR A 65 7.94 0.19 -4.80
C TYR A 65 7.76 0.52 -6.28
N LEU A 66 8.46 -0.20 -7.16
CA LEU A 66 8.26 -0.13 -8.60
C LEU A 66 7.49 -1.36 -9.07
N LEU A 67 6.25 -1.16 -9.52
CA LEU A 67 5.41 -2.23 -10.05
C LEU A 67 5.48 -2.22 -11.58
N CYS A 68 6.18 -3.17 -12.17
CA CYS A 68 6.33 -3.30 -13.62
C CYS A 68 5.59 -4.54 -14.14
N GLY A 69 4.92 -4.41 -15.29
CA GLY A 69 4.27 -5.52 -15.99
C GLY A 69 3.24 -5.05 -17.03
N PRO A 70 2.74 -5.95 -17.89
CA PRO A 70 1.74 -5.65 -18.91
C PRO A 70 0.48 -4.94 -18.38
N PRO A 71 -0.22 -4.10 -19.16
CA PRO A 71 -1.50 -3.54 -18.72
C PRO A 71 -2.50 -4.65 -18.34
N GLY A 72 -3.33 -4.41 -17.32
CA GLY A 72 -4.29 -5.40 -16.83
C GLY A 72 -3.77 -6.41 -15.80
N THR A 73 -2.47 -6.44 -15.47
CA THR A 73 -1.90 -7.38 -14.47
C THR A 73 -2.13 -7.01 -13.00
N GLY A 74 -3.17 -6.23 -12.70
CA GLY A 74 -3.54 -5.94 -11.31
C GLY A 74 -2.57 -5.06 -10.52
N LYS A 75 -1.66 -4.30 -11.16
CA LYS A 75 -0.76 -3.35 -10.47
C LYS A 75 -1.50 -2.36 -9.56
N THR A 76 -2.58 -1.76 -10.06
CA THR A 76 -3.44 -0.85 -9.28
C THR A 76 -4.14 -1.60 -8.15
N SER A 77 -4.62 -2.83 -8.41
CA SER A 77 -5.21 -3.70 -7.39
C SER A 77 -4.21 -4.11 -6.31
N LEU A 78 -2.92 -4.22 -6.64
CA LEU A 78 -1.86 -4.49 -5.68
C LEU A 78 -1.61 -3.30 -4.75
N VAL A 79 -1.52 -2.09 -5.29
CA VAL A 79 -1.49 -0.88 -4.44
C VAL A 79 -2.74 -0.82 -3.56
N ALA A 80 -3.90 -1.24 -4.11
CA ALA A 80 -5.16 -1.42 -3.42
C ALA A 80 -5.17 -2.59 -2.41
N ALA A 81 -4.26 -3.55 -2.40
CA ALA A 81 -4.12 -4.47 -1.26
C ALA A 81 -3.13 -3.93 -0.23
N MET A 82 -2.01 -3.37 -0.68
CA MET A 82 -0.94 -2.87 0.20
C MET A 82 -1.43 -1.80 1.17
N ALA A 83 -2.08 -0.75 0.67
CA ALA A 83 -2.62 0.27 1.58
C ALA A 83 -3.85 -0.21 2.39
N LYS A 84 -4.45 -1.40 2.14
CA LYS A 84 -5.47 -1.98 3.01
C LYS A 84 -4.75 -2.64 4.17
N TYR A 85 -3.74 -3.45 3.84
CA TYR A 85 -2.84 -4.08 4.79
C TYR A 85 -2.19 -3.07 5.76
N LEU A 86 -1.64 -1.97 5.24
CA LEU A 86 -1.03 -0.91 6.05
C LEU A 86 -2.03 -0.09 6.88
N ASN A 87 -3.30 -0.07 6.49
CA ASN A 87 -4.38 0.73 7.08
C ASN A 87 -5.38 -0.13 7.87
N LEU A 88 -4.98 -1.35 8.25
CA LEU A 88 -5.73 -2.18 9.21
C LEU A 88 -5.48 -1.73 10.67
N GLU A 89 -4.71 -0.66 10.88
CA GLU A 89 -4.44 0.00 12.16
C GLU A 89 -5.30 1.28 12.36
N SER A 90 -6.61 1.21 12.19
CA SER A 90 -7.55 2.08 12.95
C SER A 90 -8.83 1.36 13.33
N SER A 91 -8.68 0.14 13.86
CA SER A 91 -9.62 -0.33 14.88
C SER A 91 -9.16 0.13 16.25
#